data_AF-A0A1T4U6V9-F1
#
_entry.id   AF-A0A1T4U6V9-F1
#
_cell.length_a   1.000
_cell.length_b   1.000
_cell.length_c   1.000
_cell.angle_alpha   90.00
_cell.angle_beta   90.00
_cell.angle_gamma   90.00
#
_symmetry.space_group_name_H-M   'P 1'
#
loop_
_entity.id
_entity.type
_entity.pdbx_description
1 polymer ?
#
loop_
_entity_poly.entity_id
_entity_poly.type
_entity_poly.pdbx_seq_one_letter_code
_entity_poly.pdbx_strand_id
1 'polypeptide(L)'
;MSKRFLTPLATGLLLAATSTQAAWYEVTGTSTVLKNAEQARDRALEDAIFQALKYSGADIGGLADIRPYLKTPRTDYQFSGNEIRHIQIIDTKERGGVMKLTARIDIYPSAKACHINQYKKGLLMSRFDIVSPQHAALGGVFQFGDDFTVLLQRQFETQAQSFVAQGITPHHVSPSSPEVATMIAEDAGAQFVLVGSITDMSATIDEKRFKDDETNRQLALSVDVIDGKSGEVIYQNSYRDIAAWPFERHSKVDTKTARFWTSPYGEMAQRVSRNILLDLESNLSCRASTPEIISINGQQGQINAGRIHGVKHGDELSLWHNASFTDQFGVLRTQLKKSEMLLTVSRVYESSAEFTVAPVELASSIQIGDLTTKGTQ
;
A
#
# COMPACT_ATOMS: atom_id res chain seq x y z
N MET A 1 36.68 -57.41 2.55
CA MET A 1 35.38 -57.34 1.83
C MET A 1 34.35 -56.72 2.76
N SER A 2 33.78 -55.58 2.37
CA SER A 2 32.45 -55.05 2.77
C SER A 2 32.46 -53.54 2.52
N LYS A 3 32.06 -53.14 1.30
CA LYS A 3 31.85 -51.75 0.88
C LYS A 3 30.66 -51.17 1.63
N ARG A 4 30.79 -49.97 2.21
CA ARG A 4 29.65 -49.12 2.60
C ARG A 4 29.52 -48.01 1.57
N PHE A 5 28.38 -47.99 0.88
CA PHE A 5 27.98 -47.01 -0.11
C PHE A 5 27.06 -45.95 0.51
N LEU A 6 27.24 -44.71 0.03
CA LEU A 6 26.26 -43.65 -0.25
C LEU A 6 25.29 -43.16 0.85
N THR A 7 25.41 -41.86 1.20
CA THR A 7 24.51 -40.79 0.70
C THR A 7 24.88 -39.44 1.33
N PRO A 8 25.10 -38.35 0.57
CA PRO A 8 24.90 -37.00 1.07
C PRO A 8 23.49 -36.54 0.64
N LEU A 9 22.62 -36.30 1.61
CA LEU A 9 21.33 -35.67 1.41
C LEU A 9 21.56 -34.18 1.15
N ALA A 10 21.70 -33.81 -0.12
CA ALA A 10 21.65 -32.41 -0.55
C ALA A 10 20.19 -31.95 -0.53
N THR A 11 19.75 -31.44 0.62
CA THR A 11 18.43 -30.82 0.75
C THR A 11 18.49 -29.43 0.11
N GLY A 12 17.99 -29.34 -1.12
CA GLY A 12 17.84 -28.09 -1.84
C GLY A 12 16.89 -27.15 -1.10
N LEU A 13 17.44 -26.04 -0.61
CA LEU A 13 16.67 -24.89 -0.13
C LEU A 13 16.06 -24.21 -1.37
N LEU A 14 14.83 -24.59 -1.72
CA LEU A 14 14.01 -23.83 -2.67
C LEU A 14 13.68 -22.49 -1.98
N LEU A 15 14.52 -21.50 -2.23
CA LEU A 15 14.20 -20.10 -2.03
C LEU A 15 12.92 -19.83 -2.84
N ALA A 16 11.81 -19.65 -2.14
CA ALA A 16 10.65 -18.97 -2.69
C ALA A 16 11.13 -17.55 -3.03
N ALA A 17 11.53 -17.34 -4.27
CA ALA A 17 11.77 -16.01 -4.81
C ALA A 17 10.41 -15.32 -4.79
N THR A 18 10.20 -14.43 -3.82
CA THR A 18 9.11 -13.47 -3.89
C THR A 18 9.33 -12.69 -5.18
N SER A 19 8.43 -12.84 -6.14
CA SER A 19 8.37 -11.97 -7.30
C SER A 19 7.94 -10.60 -6.80
N THR A 20 8.89 -9.82 -6.30
CA THR A 20 8.73 -8.38 -6.15
C THR A 20 8.55 -7.83 -7.56
N GLN A 21 7.31 -7.47 -7.91
CA GLN A 21 7.06 -6.75 -9.14
C GLN A 21 7.60 -5.33 -8.95
N ALA A 22 8.46 -4.94 -9.88
CA ALA A 22 8.97 -3.59 -9.96
C ALA A 22 7.83 -2.65 -10.37
N ALA A 23 7.63 -1.57 -9.61
CA ALA A 23 6.71 -0.50 -9.97
C ALA A 23 7.44 0.48 -10.89
N TRP A 24 7.21 0.36 -12.20
CA TRP A 24 7.82 1.23 -13.20
C TRP A 24 7.00 2.49 -13.45
N TYR A 25 7.67 3.63 -13.52
CA TYR A 25 7.07 4.94 -13.82
C TYR A 25 7.64 5.47 -15.13
N GLU A 26 6.78 5.69 -16.14
CA GLU A 26 7.16 6.36 -17.39
C GLU A 26 6.76 7.83 -17.31
N VAL A 27 7.76 8.71 -17.33
CA VAL A 27 7.62 10.16 -17.11
C VAL A 27 8.41 10.94 -18.14
N THR A 28 7.90 12.13 -18.49
CA THR A 28 8.58 13.06 -19.39
C THR A 28 8.97 14.31 -18.61
N GLY A 29 10.26 14.57 -18.54
CA GLY A 29 10.81 15.81 -17.99
C GLY A 29 11.22 16.78 -19.09
N THR A 30 11.27 18.06 -18.73
CA THR A 30 11.53 19.15 -19.68
C THR A 30 12.56 20.15 -19.15
N SER A 31 13.34 20.74 -20.05
CA SER A 31 14.26 21.84 -19.73
C SER A 31 14.45 22.75 -20.93
N THR A 32 14.51 24.06 -20.70
CA THR A 32 14.92 25.02 -21.73
C THR A 32 16.40 24.82 -22.10
N VAL A 33 16.69 24.86 -23.39
CA VAL A 33 18.05 24.79 -23.95
C VAL A 33 18.60 26.22 -24.01
N LEU A 34 19.55 26.53 -23.12
CA LEU A 34 20.20 27.83 -23.07
C LEU A 34 21.43 27.88 -23.98
N LYS A 35 22.54 27.28 -23.55
CA LYS A 35 23.82 27.27 -24.29
C LYS A 35 24.34 25.86 -24.59
N ASN A 36 23.97 24.88 -23.79
CA ASN A 36 24.46 23.51 -23.90
C ASN A 36 23.29 22.52 -23.80
N ALA A 37 23.10 21.73 -24.86
CA ALA A 37 22.10 20.68 -24.94
C ALA A 37 22.31 19.58 -23.88
N GLU A 38 23.55 19.25 -23.52
CA GLU A 38 23.85 18.25 -22.48
C GLU A 38 23.36 18.70 -21.11
N GLN A 39 23.57 19.97 -20.75
CA GLN A 39 23.04 20.50 -19.49
C GLN A 39 21.51 20.59 -19.48
N ALA A 40 20.89 20.84 -20.64
CA ALA A 40 19.43 20.79 -20.75
C ALA A 40 18.93 19.35 -20.59
N ARG A 41 19.68 18.36 -21.07
CA ARG A 41 19.37 16.94 -20.90
C ARG A 41 19.41 16.54 -19.43
N ASP A 42 20.47 16.90 -18.73
CA ASP A 42 20.64 16.57 -17.31
C ASP A 42 19.48 17.16 -16.49
N ARG A 43 19.12 18.43 -16.75
CA ARG A 43 17.97 19.08 -16.09
C ARG A 43 16.63 18.44 -16.46
N ALA A 44 16.43 18.06 -17.71
CA ALA A 44 15.21 17.37 -18.14
C ALA A 44 15.10 15.97 -17.51
N LEU A 45 16.23 15.27 -17.32
CA LEU A 45 16.27 13.99 -16.62
C LEU A 45 15.98 14.17 -15.12
N GLU A 46 16.56 15.18 -14.47
CA GLU A 46 16.26 15.52 -13.08
C GLU A 46 14.78 15.86 -12.87
N ASP A 47 14.17 16.64 -13.76
CA ASP A 47 12.74 16.95 -13.74
C ASP A 47 11.89 15.67 -13.90
N ALA A 48 12.25 14.77 -14.82
CA ALA A 48 11.56 13.49 -14.97
C ALA A 48 11.61 12.66 -13.67
N ILE A 49 12.80 12.51 -13.07
CA ILE A 49 12.98 11.77 -11.82
C ILE A 49 12.22 12.42 -10.68
N PHE A 50 12.27 13.74 -10.56
CA PHE A 50 11.50 14.48 -9.55
C PHE A 50 10.01 14.19 -9.65
N GLN A 51 9.45 14.18 -10.87
CA GLN A 51 8.05 13.86 -11.10
C GLN A 51 7.70 12.41 -10.71
N ALA A 52 8.57 11.44 -11.00
CA ALA A 52 8.35 10.05 -10.63
C ALA A 52 8.44 9.83 -9.10
N LEU A 53 9.45 10.42 -8.43
CA LEU A 53 9.57 10.39 -6.97
C LEU A 53 8.36 11.02 -6.29
N LYS A 54 7.90 12.17 -6.84
CA LYS A 54 6.71 12.87 -6.36
C LYS A 54 5.46 11.99 -6.42
N TYR A 55 5.30 11.22 -7.49
CA TYR A 55 4.16 10.31 -7.60
C TYR A 55 4.31 9.08 -6.71
N SER A 56 5.49 8.47 -6.67
CA SER A 56 5.66 7.16 -6.03
C SER A 56 5.55 7.19 -4.50
N GLY A 57 5.65 8.36 -3.86
CA GLY A 57 5.81 8.40 -2.39
C GLY A 57 7.25 8.47 -1.93
N ALA A 58 8.21 8.48 -2.86
CA ALA A 58 9.62 8.34 -2.57
C ALA A 58 10.27 9.64 -2.09
N ASP A 59 11.42 9.51 -1.43
CA ASP A 59 12.24 10.62 -0.98
C ASP A 59 12.81 11.40 -2.15
N ILE A 60 12.27 12.61 -2.31
CA ILE A 60 12.80 13.62 -3.24
C ILE A 60 14.27 13.92 -2.91
N GLY A 61 14.66 13.86 -1.63
CA GLY A 61 16.05 13.99 -1.19
C GLY A 61 16.99 12.99 -1.86
N GLY A 62 16.50 11.78 -2.17
CA GLY A 62 17.26 10.73 -2.85
C GLY A 62 17.77 11.13 -4.25
N LEU A 63 17.16 12.12 -4.90
CA LEU A 63 17.66 12.67 -6.16
C LEU A 63 19.03 13.34 -5.99
N ALA A 64 19.28 14.01 -4.86
CA ALA A 64 20.56 14.69 -4.61
C ALA A 64 21.72 13.68 -4.56
N ASP A 65 21.48 12.49 -4.01
CA ASP A 65 22.48 11.42 -3.89
C ASP A 65 22.87 10.83 -5.25
N ILE A 66 21.92 10.72 -6.18
CA ILE A 66 22.18 10.13 -7.50
C ILE A 66 22.60 11.16 -8.56
N ARG A 67 22.35 12.45 -8.34
CA ARG A 67 22.62 13.56 -9.27
C ARG A 67 24.02 13.54 -9.89
N PRO A 68 25.11 13.27 -9.13
CA PRO A 68 26.46 13.24 -9.71
C PRO A 68 26.63 12.18 -10.81
N TYR A 69 25.93 11.04 -10.69
CA TYR A 69 26.03 9.92 -11.63
C TYR A 69 25.24 10.15 -12.93
N LEU A 70 24.20 10.98 -12.88
CA LEU A 70 23.35 11.30 -14.04
C LEU A 70 24.08 12.13 -15.11
N LYS A 71 25.10 12.91 -14.71
CA LYS A 71 25.91 13.75 -15.61
C LYS A 71 26.67 12.98 -16.67
N THR A 72 26.91 11.69 -16.46
CA THR A 72 27.51 10.84 -17.50
C THR A 72 26.41 10.37 -18.43
N PRO A 73 26.45 10.73 -19.74
CA PRO A 73 25.45 10.30 -20.71
C PRO A 73 25.34 8.78 -20.81
N ARG A 74 24.23 8.21 -20.33
CA ARG A 74 23.89 6.79 -20.52
C ARG A 74 22.42 6.67 -20.88
N THR A 75 22.03 5.56 -21.50
CA THR A 75 20.62 5.22 -21.71
C THR A 75 20.06 4.41 -20.55
N ASP A 76 20.93 3.90 -19.66
CA ASP A 76 20.58 3.00 -18.58
C ASP A 76 21.44 3.29 -17.34
N TYR A 77 20.81 3.40 -16.17
CA TYR A 77 21.45 3.64 -14.88
C TYR A 77 20.88 2.70 -13.83
N GLN A 78 21.76 2.10 -13.01
CA GLN A 78 21.39 1.21 -11.93
C GLN A 78 22.00 1.68 -10.62
N PHE A 79 21.22 1.61 -9.55
CA PHE A 79 21.61 2.09 -8.23
C PHE A 79 21.30 1.04 -7.15
N SER A 80 22.21 0.91 -6.19
CA SER A 80 22.03 0.10 -4.98
C SER A 80 21.90 1.02 -3.77
N GLY A 81 21.11 0.61 -2.77
CA GLY A 81 20.93 1.37 -1.52
C GLY A 81 20.04 2.64 -1.61
N ASN A 82 19.57 3.03 -2.80
CA ASN A 82 18.60 4.12 -2.99
C ASN A 82 17.20 3.58 -3.29
N GLU A 83 16.16 4.39 -3.09
CA GLU A 83 14.77 4.06 -3.46
C GLU A 83 14.61 3.93 -4.98
N ILE A 84 15.36 4.72 -5.75
CA ILE A 84 15.49 4.54 -7.21
C ILE A 84 16.43 3.37 -7.45
N ARG A 85 15.96 2.34 -8.17
CA ARG A 85 16.76 1.15 -8.51
C ARG A 85 17.30 1.19 -9.93
N HIS A 86 16.49 1.66 -10.86
CA HIS A 86 16.80 1.63 -12.28
C HIS A 86 16.20 2.84 -12.99
N ILE A 87 16.96 3.48 -13.88
CA ILE A 87 16.49 4.51 -14.81
C ILE A 87 16.86 4.08 -16.23
N GLN A 88 15.86 4.05 -17.12
CA GLN A 88 16.03 3.79 -18.54
C GLN A 88 15.51 4.98 -19.35
N ILE A 89 16.36 5.58 -20.18
CA ILE A 89 15.97 6.67 -21.08
C ILE A 89 15.39 6.08 -22.36
N ILE A 90 14.16 6.46 -22.68
CA ILE A 90 13.40 5.94 -23.82
C ILE A 90 13.54 6.85 -25.03
N ASP A 91 13.45 8.16 -24.79
CA ASP A 91 13.43 9.17 -25.86
C ASP A 91 14.03 10.48 -25.36
N THR A 92 14.69 11.20 -26.26
CA THR A 92 15.21 12.54 -26.00
C THR A 92 15.04 13.36 -27.26
N LYS A 93 14.28 14.45 -27.16
CA LYS A 93 13.95 15.32 -28.29
C LYS A 93 14.18 16.78 -27.91
N GLU A 94 14.75 17.52 -28.84
CA GLU A 94 14.84 18.98 -28.75
C GLU A 94 13.92 19.60 -29.80
N ARG A 95 12.98 20.44 -29.37
CA ARG A 95 12.10 21.21 -30.26
C ARG A 95 11.86 22.60 -29.69
N GLY A 96 12.05 23.62 -30.54
CA GLY A 96 11.75 25.01 -30.17
C GLY A 96 12.58 25.54 -28.98
N GLY A 97 13.81 25.08 -28.81
CA GLY A 97 14.66 25.46 -27.67
C GLY A 97 14.25 24.81 -26.35
N VAL A 98 13.40 23.78 -26.37
CA VAL A 98 13.05 22.97 -25.20
C VAL A 98 13.48 21.53 -25.44
N MET A 99 14.20 20.97 -24.46
CA MET A 99 14.53 19.57 -24.40
C MET A 99 13.45 18.82 -23.64
N LYS A 100 12.88 17.79 -24.26
CA LYS A 100 11.97 16.81 -23.65
C LYS A 100 12.70 15.47 -23.55
N LEU A 101 12.73 14.88 -22.37
CA LEU A 101 13.33 13.58 -22.11
C LEU A 101 12.29 12.66 -21.46
N THR A 102 12.09 11.48 -22.03
CA THR A 102 11.19 10.47 -21.47
C THR A 102 12.00 9.32 -20.89
N ALA A 103 11.74 8.98 -19.63
CA ALA A 103 12.42 7.92 -18.90
C ALA A 103 11.43 6.99 -18.21
N ARG A 104 11.82 5.72 -18.11
CA ARG A 104 11.24 4.69 -17.26
C ARG A 104 12.08 4.58 -15.99
N ILE A 105 11.44 4.63 -14.83
CA ILE A 105 12.12 4.66 -13.54
C ILE A 105 11.50 3.60 -12.64
N ASP A 106 12.32 2.72 -12.09
CA ASP A 106 11.92 1.72 -11.09
C ASP A 106 12.18 2.27 -9.69
N ILE A 107 11.11 2.43 -8.88
CA ILE A 107 11.17 3.11 -7.58
C ILE A 107 10.52 2.26 -6.48
N TYR A 108 11.24 2.09 -5.38
CA TYR A 108 10.81 1.44 -4.15
C TYR A 108 10.84 2.46 -3.01
N PRO A 109 9.74 3.20 -2.79
CA PRO A 109 9.67 4.24 -1.76
C PRO A 109 9.84 3.64 -0.36
N SER A 110 10.63 4.31 0.49
CA SER A 110 10.68 4.02 1.91
C SER A 110 9.64 4.85 2.66
N ALA A 111 9.30 4.43 3.88
CA ALA A 111 8.32 5.13 4.70
C ALA A 111 8.76 6.53 5.19
N LYS A 112 9.98 7.01 4.88
CA LYS A 112 10.56 8.21 5.50
C LYS A 112 10.20 9.53 4.82
N ALA A 113 9.81 9.51 3.55
CA ALA A 113 9.52 10.72 2.79
C ALA A 113 8.02 10.92 2.60
N CYS A 114 7.45 11.87 3.34
CA CYS A 114 6.01 12.08 3.35
C CYS A 114 5.56 13.22 2.46
N HIS A 115 4.59 12.93 1.60
CA HIS A 115 3.87 13.96 0.86
C HIS A 115 2.95 14.76 1.78
N ILE A 116 3.19 16.06 1.84
CA ILE A 116 2.30 17.01 2.49
C ILE A 116 1.15 17.29 1.50
N ASN A 117 -0.11 17.09 1.92
CA ASN A 117 -1.37 17.28 1.16
C ASN A 117 -1.81 16.15 0.20
N GLN A 118 -1.98 14.93 0.71
CA GLN A 118 -2.67 13.86 -0.03
C GLN A 118 -4.11 13.65 0.44
N TYR A 119 -4.91 13.01 -0.41
CA TYR A 119 -6.18 12.46 0.03
C TYR A 119 -5.95 11.27 0.97
N LYS A 120 -6.93 10.99 1.82
CA LYS A 120 -6.95 9.77 2.60
C LYS A 120 -7.12 8.56 1.67
N LYS A 121 -6.47 7.45 2.01
CA LYS A 121 -6.48 6.19 1.25
C LYS A 121 -7.63 5.29 1.72
N GLY A 122 -8.36 4.70 0.77
CA GLY A 122 -9.37 3.68 1.09
C GLY A 122 -8.71 2.41 1.63
N LEU A 123 -9.13 1.96 2.81
CA LEU A 123 -8.67 0.75 3.47
C LEU A 123 -9.85 -0.19 3.70
N LEU A 124 -9.83 -1.34 3.05
CA LEU A 124 -10.76 -2.44 3.29
C LEU A 124 -10.12 -3.44 4.27
N MET A 125 -10.89 -3.98 5.21
CA MET A 125 -10.38 -4.98 6.14
C MET A 125 -10.98 -6.35 5.85
N SER A 126 -10.19 -7.42 5.89
CA SER A 126 -10.71 -8.78 6.00
C SER A 126 -10.97 -9.14 7.46
N ARG A 127 -11.84 -10.13 7.68
CA ARG A 127 -12.05 -10.71 9.02
C ARG A 127 -10.78 -11.41 9.49
N PHE A 128 -10.44 -11.22 10.75
CA PHE A 128 -9.26 -11.83 11.34
C PHE A 128 -9.56 -13.29 11.69
N ASP A 129 -8.92 -14.21 10.99
CA ASP A 129 -9.12 -15.64 11.20
C ASP A 129 -8.34 -16.13 12.42
N ILE A 130 -8.94 -17.03 13.23
CA ILE A 130 -8.22 -17.74 14.30
C ILE A 130 -7.57 -18.98 13.71
N VAL A 131 -6.24 -18.95 13.54
CA VAL A 131 -5.48 -20.02 12.88
C VAL A 131 -5.67 -21.38 13.56
N SER A 132 -5.71 -21.37 14.89
CA SER A 132 -5.93 -22.56 15.72
C SER A 132 -7.20 -22.39 16.55
N PRO A 133 -8.39 -22.79 16.05
CA PRO A 133 -9.66 -22.60 16.75
C PRO A 133 -9.70 -23.18 18.16
N GLN A 134 -8.92 -24.23 18.43
CA GLN A 134 -8.75 -24.81 19.76
C GLN A 134 -8.26 -23.79 20.82
N HIS A 135 -7.50 -22.77 20.42
CA HIS A 135 -7.05 -21.71 21.31
C HIS A 135 -8.20 -20.81 21.78
N ALA A 136 -9.35 -20.80 21.08
CA ALA A 136 -10.53 -20.03 21.45
C ALA A 136 -11.47 -20.77 22.42
N ALA A 137 -11.20 -22.04 22.74
CA ALA A 137 -12.07 -22.87 23.56
C ALA A 137 -12.29 -22.32 24.98
N LEU A 138 -11.23 -21.77 25.61
CA LEU A 138 -11.35 -21.08 26.90
C LEU A 138 -12.22 -19.83 26.73
N GLY A 139 -13.36 -19.79 27.44
CA GLY A 139 -14.36 -18.72 27.30
C GLY A 139 -15.30 -18.89 26.10
N GLY A 140 -15.06 -19.84 25.19
CA GLY A 140 -15.87 -20.03 23.98
C GLY A 140 -15.80 -18.84 23.00
N VAL A 141 -14.67 -18.15 22.93
CA VAL A 141 -14.48 -16.88 22.20
C VAL A 141 -14.15 -17.05 20.73
N PHE A 142 -14.87 -17.93 20.03
CA PHE A 142 -14.63 -18.22 18.60
C PHE A 142 -14.91 -17.02 17.69
N GLN A 143 -15.72 -16.06 18.13
CA GLN A 143 -16.03 -14.81 17.41
C GLN A 143 -15.01 -13.69 17.69
N PHE A 144 -13.99 -13.94 18.50
CA PHE A 144 -13.03 -12.90 18.88
C PHE A 144 -12.36 -12.24 17.67
N GLY A 145 -12.01 -13.02 16.65
CA GLY A 145 -11.41 -12.49 15.41
C GLY A 145 -12.31 -11.46 14.71
N ASP A 146 -13.58 -11.81 14.51
CA ASP A 146 -14.58 -10.92 13.92
C ASP A 146 -14.78 -9.65 14.75
N ASP A 147 -14.97 -9.79 16.06
CA ASP A 147 -15.22 -8.68 16.96
C ASP A 147 -13.99 -7.77 17.09
N PHE A 148 -12.78 -8.34 17.00
CA PHE A 148 -11.52 -7.59 16.92
C PHE A 148 -11.42 -6.80 15.61
N THR A 149 -11.81 -7.38 14.47
CA THR A 149 -11.85 -6.63 13.19
C THR A 149 -12.82 -5.45 13.27
N VAL A 150 -14.00 -5.62 13.88
CA VAL A 150 -14.96 -4.52 14.09
C VAL A 150 -14.39 -3.43 14.99
N LEU A 151 -13.69 -3.80 16.06
CA LEU A 151 -12.98 -2.84 16.90
C LEU A 151 -11.92 -2.07 16.09
N LEU A 152 -11.13 -2.78 15.30
CA LEU A 152 -10.07 -2.19 14.47
C LEU A 152 -10.65 -1.25 13.43
N GLN A 153 -11.74 -1.61 12.76
CA GLN A 153 -12.44 -0.73 11.82
C GLN A 153 -12.84 0.58 12.49
N ARG A 154 -13.51 0.52 13.65
CA ARG A 154 -13.92 1.72 14.42
C ARG A 154 -12.72 2.57 14.84
N GLN A 155 -11.63 1.93 15.21
CA GLN A 155 -10.37 2.59 15.56
C GLN A 155 -9.82 3.40 14.37
N PHE A 156 -9.88 2.85 13.15
CA PHE A 156 -9.52 3.58 11.93
C PHE A 156 -10.51 4.70 11.62
N GLU A 157 -11.82 4.45 11.67
CA GLU A 157 -12.86 5.45 11.39
C GLU A 157 -12.75 6.68 12.28
N THR A 158 -12.34 6.50 13.54
CA THR A 158 -12.32 7.58 14.54
C THR A 158 -10.98 8.29 14.66
N GLN A 159 -9.86 7.59 14.43
CA GLN A 159 -8.53 8.10 14.77
C GLN A 159 -7.57 8.18 13.58
N ALA A 160 -7.86 7.50 12.46
CA ALA A 160 -6.97 7.53 11.30
C ALA A 160 -6.95 8.91 10.62
N GLN A 161 -5.74 9.38 10.34
CA GLN A 161 -5.47 10.63 9.65
C GLN A 161 -5.31 10.40 8.15
N SER A 162 -4.69 9.29 7.76
CA SER A 162 -4.34 9.03 6.36
C SER A 162 -5.26 8.02 5.67
N PHE A 163 -6.19 7.40 6.39
CA PHE A 163 -7.04 6.32 5.88
C PHE A 163 -8.53 6.61 6.05
N VAL A 164 -9.33 6.04 5.14
CA VAL A 164 -10.77 5.90 5.25
C VAL A 164 -11.07 4.40 5.31
N ALA A 165 -11.65 3.93 6.42
CA ALA A 165 -12.13 2.56 6.48
C ALA A 165 -13.36 2.40 5.57
N GLN A 166 -13.24 1.56 4.56
CA GLN A 166 -14.31 1.30 3.58
C GLN A 166 -15.18 0.09 3.93
N GLY A 167 -14.91 -0.56 5.05
CA GLY A 167 -15.70 -1.65 5.58
C GLY A 167 -14.89 -2.90 5.88
N ILE A 168 -15.62 -3.97 6.17
CA ILE A 168 -15.09 -5.31 6.37
C ILE A 168 -15.66 -6.20 5.26
N THR A 169 -14.79 -6.81 4.47
CA THR A 169 -15.22 -7.74 3.42
C THR A 169 -15.75 -9.04 4.02
N PRO A 170 -16.87 -9.60 3.49
CA PRO A 170 -17.34 -10.93 3.86
C PRO A 170 -16.52 -12.04 3.20
N HIS A 171 -15.68 -11.70 2.22
CA HIS A 171 -14.86 -12.65 1.47
C HIS A 171 -13.52 -12.88 2.15
N HIS A 172 -13.05 -14.12 2.13
CA HIS A 172 -11.71 -14.44 2.61
C HIS A 172 -10.67 -13.88 1.64
N VAL A 173 -9.68 -13.17 2.18
CA VAL A 173 -8.57 -12.59 1.43
C VAL A 173 -7.29 -13.21 1.97
N SER A 174 -6.44 -13.70 1.07
CA SER A 174 -5.14 -14.27 1.41
C SER A 174 -4.04 -13.54 0.65
N PRO A 175 -2.90 -13.22 1.30
CA PRO A 175 -1.70 -12.73 0.62
C PRO A 175 -1.17 -13.68 -0.47
N SER A 176 -1.55 -14.96 -0.41
CA SER A 176 -1.17 -15.97 -1.40
C SER A 176 -2.05 -15.98 -2.66
N SER A 177 -3.11 -15.16 -2.71
CA SER A 177 -4.07 -15.08 -3.82
C SER A 177 -4.25 -13.62 -4.26
N PRO A 178 -3.23 -13.01 -4.89
CA PRO A 178 -3.23 -11.59 -5.24
C PRO A 178 -4.38 -11.21 -6.19
N GLU A 179 -4.81 -12.12 -7.08
CA GLU A 179 -5.94 -11.88 -7.99
C GLU A 179 -7.27 -11.72 -7.25
N VAL A 180 -7.48 -12.46 -6.16
CA VAL A 180 -8.69 -12.35 -5.34
C VAL A 180 -8.68 -11.04 -4.54
N ALA A 181 -7.50 -10.67 -3.99
CA ALA A 181 -7.34 -9.44 -3.25
C ALA A 181 -7.60 -8.21 -4.13
N THR A 182 -7.08 -8.20 -5.36
CA THR A 182 -7.28 -7.10 -6.33
C THR A 182 -8.75 -6.97 -6.72
N MET A 183 -9.43 -8.06 -7.08
CA MET A 183 -10.87 -8.03 -7.40
C MET A 183 -11.71 -7.46 -6.25
N ILE A 184 -11.46 -7.91 -5.02
CA ILE A 184 -12.20 -7.44 -3.83
C ILE A 184 -11.90 -5.97 -3.54
N ALA A 185 -10.65 -5.53 -3.75
CA ALA A 185 -10.27 -4.13 -3.60
C ALA A 185 -10.96 -3.25 -4.65
N GLU A 186 -10.99 -3.68 -5.90
CA GLU A 186 -11.66 -2.99 -7.01
C GLU A 186 -13.17 -2.85 -6.75
N ASP A 187 -13.85 -3.94 -6.36
CA ASP A 187 -15.29 -3.93 -6.02
C ASP A 187 -15.61 -2.98 -4.84
N ALA A 188 -14.71 -2.89 -3.86
CA ALA A 188 -14.86 -2.00 -2.71
C ALA A 188 -14.41 -0.55 -2.98
N GLY A 189 -13.70 -0.30 -4.09
CA GLY A 189 -13.03 0.97 -4.35
C GLY A 189 -11.90 1.27 -3.35
N ALA A 190 -11.23 0.23 -2.85
CA ALA A 190 -10.18 0.30 -1.84
C ALA A 190 -8.80 0.32 -2.45
N GLN A 191 -7.95 1.24 -1.97
CA GLN A 191 -6.55 1.25 -2.37
C GLN A 191 -5.75 0.16 -1.65
N PHE A 192 -6.12 -0.17 -0.41
CA PHE A 192 -5.43 -1.17 0.40
C PHE A 192 -6.41 -2.17 1.00
N VAL A 193 -5.96 -3.41 1.10
CA VAL A 193 -6.67 -4.47 1.83
C VAL A 193 -5.83 -4.93 3.01
N LEU A 194 -6.36 -4.74 4.22
CA LEU A 194 -5.77 -5.20 5.47
C LEU A 194 -6.23 -6.64 5.74
N VAL A 195 -5.28 -7.56 5.77
CA VAL A 195 -5.51 -8.96 6.11
C VAL A 195 -4.89 -9.27 7.46
N GLY A 196 -5.60 -10.00 8.30
CA GLY A 196 -5.14 -10.37 9.63
C GLY A 196 -5.40 -11.82 9.97
N SER A 197 -4.51 -12.42 10.76
CA SER A 197 -4.70 -13.74 11.34
C SER A 197 -4.23 -13.77 12.79
N ILE A 198 -5.02 -14.41 13.65
CA ILE A 198 -4.70 -14.62 15.06
C ILE A 198 -3.99 -15.96 15.17
N THR A 199 -2.68 -15.89 15.38
CA THR A 199 -1.77 -17.03 15.37
C THR A 199 -1.69 -17.73 16.72
N ASP A 200 -1.96 -17.01 17.83
CA ASP A 200 -1.90 -17.56 19.18
C ASP A 200 -2.93 -16.89 20.11
N MET A 201 -3.74 -17.71 20.78
CA MET A 201 -4.62 -17.29 21.88
C MET A 201 -4.54 -18.27 23.06
N SER A 202 -3.43 -19.00 23.15
CA SER A 202 -3.22 -20.01 24.18
C SER A 202 -3.23 -19.39 25.58
N ALA A 203 -3.62 -20.18 26.57
CA ALA A 203 -3.65 -19.78 27.97
C ALA A 203 -2.74 -20.69 28.79
N THR A 204 -1.97 -20.09 29.69
CA THR A 204 -1.19 -20.79 30.72
C THR A 204 -1.84 -20.57 32.08
N ILE A 205 -1.92 -21.64 32.86
CA ILE A 205 -2.50 -21.63 34.20
C ILE A 205 -1.35 -21.78 35.20
N ASP A 206 -1.13 -20.75 35.99
CA ASP A 206 -0.17 -20.79 37.09
C ASP A 206 -0.89 -21.27 38.35
N GLU A 207 -0.82 -22.58 38.62
CA GLU A 207 -1.40 -23.19 39.83
C GLU A 207 -0.55 -22.82 41.05
N LYS A 208 -1.09 -21.96 41.93
CA LYS A 208 -0.41 -21.52 43.16
C LYS A 208 -1.05 -22.24 44.35
N ARG A 209 -0.25 -23.03 45.08
CA ARG A 209 -0.70 -23.90 46.20
C ARG A 209 -1.45 -23.19 47.35
N PHE A 210 -1.40 -21.86 47.43
CA PHE A 210 -1.98 -21.04 48.51
C PHE A 210 -2.64 -19.72 48.02
N LYS A 211 -2.88 -19.54 46.71
CA LYS A 211 -3.56 -18.37 46.12
C LYS A 211 -4.48 -18.82 44.98
N ASP A 212 -5.46 -17.99 44.64
CA ASP A 212 -6.30 -18.23 43.46
C ASP A 212 -5.42 -18.38 42.21
N ASP A 213 -5.78 -19.34 41.35
CA ASP A 213 -5.07 -19.64 40.14
C ASP A 213 -5.11 -18.44 39.17
N GLU A 214 -3.95 -18.06 38.65
CA GLU A 214 -3.82 -16.97 37.70
C GLU A 214 -3.77 -17.55 36.29
N THR A 215 -4.73 -17.17 35.45
CA THR A 215 -4.76 -17.58 34.05
C THR A 215 -4.22 -16.44 33.20
N ASN A 216 -3.11 -16.65 32.51
CA ASN A 216 -2.54 -15.70 31.58
C ASN A 216 -2.81 -16.17 30.16
N ARG A 217 -3.29 -15.28 29.29
CA ARG A 217 -3.67 -15.63 27.91
C ARG A 217 -2.91 -14.77 26.91
N GLN A 218 -2.36 -15.42 25.90
CA GLN A 218 -1.65 -14.79 24.80
C GLN A 218 -2.65 -14.13 23.83
N LEU A 219 -2.19 -13.12 23.12
CA LEU A 219 -2.75 -12.68 21.85
C LEU A 219 -1.57 -12.43 20.91
N ALA A 220 -1.38 -13.31 19.93
CA ALA A 220 -0.47 -13.07 18.83
C ALA A 220 -1.24 -12.99 17.52
N LEU A 221 -0.90 -12.00 16.70
CA LEU A 221 -1.53 -11.76 15.41
C LEU A 221 -0.51 -11.35 14.37
N SER A 222 -0.76 -11.77 13.13
CA SER A 222 -0.03 -11.35 11.93
C SER A 222 -0.93 -10.45 11.11
N VAL A 223 -0.37 -9.38 10.56
CA VAL A 223 -1.08 -8.41 9.73
C VAL A 223 -0.29 -8.20 8.45
N ASP A 224 -0.99 -8.27 7.33
CA ASP A 224 -0.49 -7.99 5.98
C ASP A 224 -1.34 -6.89 5.36
N VAL A 225 -0.71 -5.92 4.68
CA VAL A 225 -1.42 -4.94 3.85
C VAL A 225 -1.09 -5.21 2.40
N ILE A 226 -2.13 -5.43 1.61
CA ILE A 226 -2.06 -5.70 0.18
C ILE A 226 -2.41 -4.42 -0.57
N ASP A 227 -1.64 -4.09 -1.60
CA ASP A 227 -2.00 -3.07 -2.58
C ASP A 227 -3.15 -3.57 -3.46
N GLY A 228 -4.26 -2.84 -3.47
CA GLY A 228 -5.48 -3.23 -4.15
C GLY A 228 -5.35 -3.29 -5.68
N LYS A 229 -4.30 -2.67 -6.26
CA LYS A 229 -4.09 -2.66 -7.71
C LYS A 229 -3.10 -3.71 -8.17
N SER A 230 -1.97 -3.85 -7.49
CA SER A 230 -0.94 -4.83 -7.86
C SER A 230 -1.16 -6.21 -7.23
N GLY A 231 -1.92 -6.29 -6.14
CA GLY A 231 -2.07 -7.50 -5.34
C GLY A 231 -0.85 -7.82 -4.48
N GLU A 232 0.16 -6.94 -4.45
CA GLU A 232 1.38 -7.16 -3.69
C GLU A 232 1.22 -6.84 -2.21
N VAL A 233 1.93 -7.58 -1.37
CA VAL A 233 2.05 -7.27 0.05
C VAL A 233 3.06 -6.14 0.23
N ILE A 234 2.57 -4.97 0.67
CA ILE A 234 3.38 -3.75 0.82
C ILE A 234 3.80 -3.48 2.27
N TYR A 235 3.18 -4.17 3.23
CA TYR A 235 3.51 -4.10 4.65
C TYR A 235 3.16 -5.41 5.33
N GLN A 236 4.02 -5.86 6.23
CA GLN A 236 3.80 -7.02 7.08
C GLN A 236 4.31 -6.73 8.49
N ASN A 237 3.55 -7.13 9.50
CA ASN A 237 4.01 -7.08 10.88
C ASN A 237 3.33 -8.12 11.76
N SER A 238 3.96 -8.43 12.89
CA SER A 238 3.42 -9.34 13.89
C SER A 238 3.35 -8.65 15.24
N TYR A 239 2.26 -8.86 15.95
CA TYR A 239 2.00 -8.30 17.27
C TYR A 239 1.81 -9.43 18.25
N ARG A 240 2.36 -9.28 19.45
CA ARG A 240 2.18 -10.23 20.54
C ARG A 240 2.06 -9.47 21.85
N ASP A 241 1.07 -9.85 22.64
CA ASP A 241 0.94 -9.40 24.02
C ASP A 241 0.31 -10.51 24.88
N ILE A 242 0.37 -10.34 26.20
CA ILE A 242 -0.18 -11.27 27.18
C ILE A 242 -0.95 -10.49 28.24
N ALA A 243 -2.10 -11.01 28.65
CA ALA A 243 -2.89 -10.41 29.72
C ALA A 243 -3.54 -11.48 30.60
N ALA A 244 -3.83 -11.11 31.84
CA ALA A 244 -4.64 -11.91 32.73
C ALA A 244 -6.03 -12.15 32.11
N TRP A 245 -6.49 -13.39 32.19
CA TRP A 245 -7.83 -13.81 31.81
C TRP A 245 -8.73 -13.78 33.04
N PRO A 246 -9.61 -12.78 33.19
CA PRO A 246 -10.31 -12.52 34.45
C PRO A 246 -11.63 -13.29 34.58
N PHE A 247 -11.87 -14.26 33.71
CA PHE A 247 -13.11 -15.02 33.67
C PHE A 247 -12.87 -16.45 34.13
N GLU A 248 -13.84 -17.03 34.82
CA GLU A 248 -13.77 -18.41 35.29
C GLU A 248 -13.60 -19.38 34.13
N ARG A 249 -12.85 -20.47 34.34
CA ARG A 249 -12.47 -21.44 33.28
C ARG A 249 -13.65 -22.03 32.51
N HIS A 250 -14.79 -22.21 33.18
CA HIS A 250 -16.00 -22.81 32.61
C HIS A 250 -17.04 -21.78 32.17
N SER A 251 -16.76 -20.48 32.34
CA SER A 251 -17.66 -19.42 31.90
C SER A 251 -17.63 -19.27 30.38
N LYS A 252 -18.79 -18.94 29.80
CA LYS A 252 -18.88 -18.45 28.42
C LYS A 252 -18.74 -16.93 28.45
N VAL A 253 -17.91 -16.41 27.55
CA VAL A 253 -17.60 -14.98 27.45
C VAL A 253 -18.10 -14.48 26.11
N ASP A 254 -18.91 -13.41 26.15
CA ASP A 254 -19.40 -12.74 24.96
C ASP A 254 -18.50 -11.56 24.60
N THR A 255 -17.75 -11.71 23.51
CA THR A 255 -16.79 -10.74 22.97
C THR A 255 -17.43 -9.49 22.38
N LYS A 256 -18.77 -9.40 22.33
CA LYS A 256 -19.50 -8.19 21.91
C LYS A 256 -19.85 -7.28 23.07
N THR A 257 -19.70 -7.75 24.30
CA THR A 257 -20.13 -7.00 25.49
C THR A 257 -19.08 -6.03 26.00
N ALA A 258 -19.51 -4.91 26.59
CA ALA A 258 -18.62 -3.99 27.29
C ALA A 258 -17.83 -4.70 28.41
N ARG A 259 -18.44 -5.66 29.11
CA ARG A 259 -17.78 -6.45 30.16
C ARG A 259 -16.51 -7.14 29.67
N PHE A 260 -16.51 -7.64 28.43
CA PHE A 260 -15.31 -8.22 27.84
C PHE A 260 -14.26 -7.15 27.53
N TRP A 261 -14.67 -6.05 26.90
CA TRP A 261 -13.75 -5.01 26.43
C TRP A 261 -13.15 -4.14 27.54
N THR A 262 -13.77 -4.07 28.73
CA THR A 262 -13.22 -3.42 29.93
C THR A 262 -12.40 -4.38 30.80
N SER A 263 -12.19 -5.62 30.34
CA SER A 263 -11.41 -6.63 31.04
C SER A 263 -9.92 -6.48 30.69
N PRO A 264 -8.95 -6.95 31.50
CA PRO A 264 -7.53 -6.85 31.17
C PRO A 264 -7.17 -7.41 29.78
N TYR A 265 -7.80 -8.51 29.36
CA TYR A 265 -7.60 -9.08 28.02
C TYR A 265 -8.21 -8.20 26.91
N GLY A 266 -9.39 -7.62 27.16
CA GLY A 266 -10.04 -6.69 26.23
C GLY A 266 -9.27 -5.38 26.06
N GLU A 267 -8.75 -4.80 27.14
CA GLU A 267 -7.92 -3.59 27.12
C GLU A 267 -6.57 -3.84 26.41
N MET A 268 -5.96 -5.01 26.61
CA MET A 268 -4.78 -5.43 25.86
C MET A 268 -5.09 -5.52 24.36
N ALA A 269 -6.20 -6.15 23.96
CA ALA A 269 -6.59 -6.22 22.56
C ALA A 269 -6.84 -4.82 21.95
N GLN A 270 -7.45 -3.90 22.69
CA GLN A 270 -7.58 -2.50 22.26
C GLN A 270 -6.23 -1.81 22.05
N ARG A 271 -5.24 -2.09 22.91
CA ARG A 271 -3.88 -1.55 22.75
C ARG A 271 -3.21 -2.10 21.49
N VAL A 272 -3.34 -3.40 21.24
CA VAL A 272 -2.82 -4.00 20.00
C VAL A 272 -3.49 -3.39 18.76
N SER A 273 -4.81 -3.17 18.79
CA SER A 273 -5.53 -2.48 17.71
C SER A 273 -5.00 -1.05 17.45
N ARG A 274 -4.70 -0.29 18.51
CA ARG A 274 -4.08 1.04 18.40
C ARG A 274 -2.67 0.96 17.81
N ASN A 275 -1.87 -0.02 18.21
CA ASN A 275 -0.52 -0.22 17.66
C ASN A 275 -0.57 -0.53 16.17
N ILE A 276 -1.51 -1.35 15.71
CA ILE A 276 -1.74 -1.61 14.28
C ILE A 276 -2.03 -0.29 13.54
N LEU A 277 -2.96 0.54 14.05
CA LEU A 277 -3.26 1.84 13.44
C LEU A 277 -2.00 2.72 13.36
N LEU A 278 -1.28 2.87 14.48
CA LEU A 278 -0.10 3.73 14.54
C LEU A 278 1.01 3.26 13.59
N ASP A 279 1.21 1.95 13.46
CA ASP A 279 2.20 1.41 12.54
C ASP A 279 1.78 1.63 11.08
N LEU A 280 0.51 1.47 10.72
CA LEU A 280 0.04 1.76 9.36
C LEU A 280 0.12 3.26 9.04
N GLU A 281 -0.22 4.14 9.98
CA GLU A 281 0.01 5.58 9.82
C GLU A 281 1.50 5.89 9.65
N SER A 282 2.38 5.27 10.44
CA SER A 282 3.83 5.48 10.35
C SER A 282 4.42 4.99 9.02
N ASN A 283 3.97 3.83 8.52
CA ASN A 283 4.60 3.17 7.37
C ASN A 283 3.94 3.46 6.02
N LEU A 284 2.64 3.78 6.01
CA LEU A 284 1.84 3.88 4.79
C LEU A 284 1.20 5.25 4.57
N SER A 285 1.23 6.18 5.55
CA SER A 285 0.70 7.54 5.35
C SER A 285 1.35 8.26 4.16
N CYS A 286 2.64 8.02 3.95
CA CYS A 286 3.47 8.66 2.95
C CYS A 286 3.37 8.06 1.53
N ARG A 287 2.80 6.85 1.41
CA ARG A 287 2.47 6.27 0.11
C ARG A 287 1.49 7.18 -0.63
N ALA A 288 1.57 7.28 -1.94
CA ALA A 288 0.64 8.13 -2.68
C ALA A 288 -0.82 7.66 -2.57
N SER A 289 -1.74 8.60 -2.42
CA SER A 289 -3.16 8.34 -2.64
C SER A 289 -3.44 8.40 -4.13
N THR A 290 -3.99 7.32 -4.66
CA THR A 290 -4.21 7.13 -6.11
C THR A 290 -5.68 6.85 -6.42
N PRO A 291 -6.58 7.85 -6.34
CA PRO A 291 -7.96 7.67 -6.77
C PRO A 291 -8.04 7.25 -8.24
N GLU A 292 -8.94 6.33 -8.54
CA GLU A 292 -9.16 5.75 -9.86
C GLU A 292 -10.32 6.45 -10.58
N ILE A 293 -10.21 6.57 -11.90
CA ILE A 293 -11.29 6.99 -12.77
C ILE A 293 -12.30 5.85 -12.92
N ILE A 294 -13.51 6.06 -12.40
CA ILE A 294 -14.61 5.09 -12.40
C ILE A 294 -15.63 5.34 -13.52
N SER A 295 -15.66 6.56 -14.08
CA SER A 295 -16.48 6.88 -15.25
C SER A 295 -15.89 8.06 -16.03
N ILE A 296 -16.14 8.08 -17.33
CA ILE A 296 -15.76 9.17 -18.23
C ILE A 296 -16.81 9.29 -19.34
N ASN A 297 -17.32 10.50 -19.55
CA ASN A 297 -18.32 10.84 -20.57
C ASN A 297 -17.92 12.17 -21.23
N GLY A 298 -17.31 12.09 -22.41
CA GLY A 298 -16.80 13.27 -23.11
C GLY A 298 -15.70 13.97 -22.29
N GLN A 299 -15.94 15.21 -21.88
CA GLN A 299 -14.98 16.02 -21.12
C GLN A 299 -15.15 15.96 -19.59
N GLN A 300 -16.11 15.17 -19.10
CA GLN A 300 -16.43 15.03 -17.68
C GLN A 300 -16.24 13.58 -17.25
N GLY A 301 -15.64 13.36 -16.09
CA GLY A 301 -15.49 12.02 -15.52
C GLY A 301 -15.64 12.05 -14.01
N GLN A 302 -15.46 10.89 -13.38
CA GLN A 302 -15.59 10.72 -11.95
C GLN A 302 -14.46 9.87 -11.38
N ILE A 303 -13.98 10.24 -10.20
CA ILE A 303 -13.02 9.45 -9.41
C ILE A 303 -13.67 8.83 -8.18
N ASN A 304 -13.12 7.71 -7.70
CA ASN A 304 -13.53 7.03 -6.46
C ASN A 304 -13.00 7.68 -5.16
N ALA A 305 -12.77 8.99 -5.15
CA ALA A 305 -12.44 9.76 -3.96
C ALA A 305 -13.33 11.00 -3.84
N GLY A 306 -13.65 11.39 -2.61
CA GLY A 306 -14.64 12.43 -2.31
C GLY A 306 -14.36 13.17 -1.01
N ARG A 307 -15.39 13.76 -0.42
CA ARG A 307 -15.30 14.58 0.80
C ARG A 307 -14.64 13.85 1.98
N ILE A 308 -14.98 12.59 2.23
CA ILE A 308 -14.38 11.78 3.31
C ILE A 308 -12.89 11.56 3.12
N HIS A 309 -12.43 11.60 1.86
CA HIS A 309 -11.04 11.46 1.48
C HIS A 309 -10.29 12.81 1.52
N GLY A 310 -11.01 13.93 1.66
CA GLY A 310 -10.45 15.27 1.67
C GLY A 310 -10.42 15.97 0.31
N VAL A 311 -11.15 15.44 -0.69
CA VAL A 311 -11.29 16.08 -2.02
C VAL A 311 -12.03 17.41 -1.90
N LYS A 312 -11.53 18.44 -2.60
CA LYS A 312 -12.14 19.78 -2.64
C LYS A 312 -12.42 20.20 -4.08
N HIS A 313 -13.46 21.02 -4.24
CA HIS A 313 -13.73 21.68 -5.52
C HIS A 313 -12.52 22.52 -5.94
N GLY A 314 -12.12 22.42 -7.20
CA GLY A 314 -10.98 23.12 -7.78
C GLY A 314 -9.63 22.44 -7.53
N ASP A 315 -9.59 21.30 -6.85
CA ASP A 315 -8.35 20.52 -6.79
C ASP A 315 -7.91 20.11 -8.21
N GLU A 316 -6.63 20.30 -8.52
CA GLU A 316 -6.02 19.84 -9.76
C GLU A 316 -5.47 18.43 -9.57
N LEU A 317 -5.65 17.56 -10.55
CA LEU A 317 -5.19 16.18 -10.53
C LEU A 317 -4.31 15.89 -11.76
N SER A 318 -3.22 15.18 -11.53
CA SER A 318 -2.43 14.56 -12.60
C SER A 318 -2.98 13.18 -12.92
N LEU A 319 -3.04 12.85 -14.21
CA LEU A 319 -3.53 11.58 -14.73
C LEU A 319 -2.39 10.61 -15.06
N TRP A 320 -2.59 9.34 -14.74
CA TRP A 320 -1.64 8.25 -14.95
C TRP A 320 -2.34 7.08 -15.63
N HIS A 321 -1.85 6.71 -16.81
CA HIS A 321 -2.37 5.57 -17.54
C HIS A 321 -1.71 4.28 -17.06
N ASN A 322 -2.52 3.25 -16.85
CA ASN A 322 -1.99 1.91 -16.64
C ASN A 322 -1.53 1.33 -17.98
N ALA A 323 -0.27 0.91 -18.06
CA ALA A 323 0.31 0.34 -19.26
C ALA A 323 1.21 -0.84 -18.88
N SER A 324 1.70 -1.55 -19.89
CA SER A 324 2.66 -2.63 -19.70
C SER A 324 3.76 -2.54 -20.74
N PHE A 325 4.95 -3.00 -20.38
CA PHE A 325 6.07 -3.14 -21.31
C PHE A 325 6.80 -4.46 -21.07
N THR A 326 7.51 -4.94 -22.08
CA THR A 326 8.41 -6.09 -21.92
C THR A 326 9.80 -5.57 -21.55
N ASP A 327 10.33 -6.03 -20.42
CA ASP A 327 11.67 -5.67 -19.97
C ASP A 327 12.76 -6.35 -20.81
N GLN A 328 14.01 -5.98 -20.56
CA GLN A 328 15.18 -6.51 -21.26
C GLN A 328 15.40 -8.03 -21.06
N PHE A 329 14.69 -8.65 -20.13
CA PHE A 329 14.71 -10.10 -19.86
C PHE A 329 13.51 -10.82 -20.50
N GLY A 330 12.66 -10.12 -21.26
CA GLY A 330 11.49 -10.70 -21.89
C GLY A 330 10.28 -10.82 -20.96
N VAL A 331 10.32 -10.24 -19.76
CA VAL A 331 9.23 -10.31 -18.78
C VAL A 331 8.27 -9.14 -18.98
N LEU A 332 6.97 -9.42 -19.05
CA LEU A 332 5.95 -8.38 -19.06
C LEU A 332 5.87 -7.72 -17.69
N ARG A 333 6.03 -6.40 -17.66
CA ARG A 333 5.99 -5.55 -16.47
C ARG A 333 4.86 -4.54 -16.58
N THR A 334 4.18 -4.29 -15.47
CA THR A 334 3.24 -3.17 -15.36
C THR A 334 4.02 -1.86 -15.22
N GLN A 335 3.52 -0.80 -15.86
CA GLN A 335 4.08 0.55 -15.76
C GLN A 335 2.96 1.59 -15.65
N LEU A 336 3.22 2.65 -14.90
CA LEU A 336 2.35 3.82 -14.83
C LEU A 336 2.94 4.93 -15.69
N LYS A 337 2.17 5.38 -16.68
CA LYS A 337 2.59 6.43 -17.61
C LYS A 337 1.92 7.74 -17.28
N LYS A 338 2.71 8.76 -16.97
CA LYS A 338 2.17 10.11 -16.72
C LYS A 338 1.59 10.70 -18.00
N SER A 339 0.38 11.23 -17.91
CA SER A 339 -0.25 11.99 -18.97
C SER A 339 0.16 13.48 -18.93
N GLU A 340 0.17 14.14 -20.08
CA GLU A 340 0.27 15.61 -20.15
C GLU A 340 -1.07 16.29 -19.80
N MET A 341 -2.16 15.53 -19.64
CA MET A 341 -3.48 16.03 -19.24
C MET A 341 -3.53 16.48 -17.78
N LEU A 342 -4.28 17.55 -17.53
CA LEU A 342 -4.66 18.01 -16.20
C LEU A 342 -6.17 17.87 -16.01
N LEU A 343 -6.57 17.36 -14.85
CA LEU A 343 -7.98 17.24 -14.47
C LEU A 343 -8.27 18.25 -13.36
N THR A 344 -9.45 18.85 -13.38
CA THR A 344 -9.89 19.78 -12.32
C THR A 344 -11.18 19.28 -11.70
N VAL A 345 -11.20 19.15 -10.37
CA VAL A 345 -12.39 18.72 -9.63
C VAL A 345 -13.48 19.79 -9.74
N SER A 346 -14.63 19.41 -10.27
CA SER A 346 -15.78 20.28 -10.55
C SER A 346 -16.94 20.07 -9.58
N ARG A 347 -17.09 18.88 -8.99
CA ARG A 347 -18.10 18.60 -7.97
C ARG A 347 -17.62 17.51 -7.02
N VAL A 348 -17.98 17.61 -5.74
CA VAL A 348 -17.55 16.68 -4.69
C VAL A 348 -18.75 16.06 -3.98
N TYR A 349 -18.83 14.73 -4.01
CA TYR A 349 -19.76 13.91 -3.24
C TYR A 349 -19.04 13.31 -2.02
N GLU A 350 -19.72 12.45 -1.27
CA GLU A 350 -19.17 11.89 -0.03
C GLU A 350 -17.95 11.00 -0.29
N SER A 351 -18.09 10.01 -1.17
CA SER A 351 -17.04 9.04 -1.53
C SER A 351 -16.53 9.17 -2.97
N SER A 352 -17.03 10.11 -3.76
CA SER A 352 -16.59 10.32 -5.15
C SER A 352 -16.59 11.80 -5.54
N ALA A 353 -15.99 12.14 -6.68
CA ALA A 353 -15.92 13.50 -7.19
C ALA A 353 -15.91 13.51 -8.72
N GLU A 354 -16.60 14.50 -9.32
CA GLU A 354 -16.57 14.75 -10.75
C GLU A 354 -15.42 15.68 -11.10
N PHE A 355 -14.79 15.46 -12.26
CA PHE A 355 -13.72 16.30 -12.80
C PHE A 355 -13.98 16.69 -14.25
N THR A 356 -13.34 17.77 -14.69
CA THR A 356 -13.25 18.17 -16.10
C THR A 356 -11.83 18.01 -16.62
N VAL A 357 -11.68 17.63 -17.89
CA VAL A 357 -10.39 17.38 -18.54
C VAL A 357 -9.89 18.61 -19.32
N ALA A 358 -8.60 18.91 -19.24
CA ALA A 358 -7.91 19.85 -20.12
C ALA A 358 -6.55 19.28 -20.60
N PRO A 359 -6.22 19.38 -21.90
CA PRO A 359 -7.05 19.86 -23.02
C PRO A 359 -8.13 18.83 -23.43
N VAL A 360 -9.29 19.31 -23.91
CA VAL A 360 -10.48 18.47 -24.17
C VAL A 360 -10.24 17.43 -25.26
N GLU A 361 -9.38 17.74 -26.23
CA GLU A 361 -9.05 16.88 -27.37
C GLU A 361 -8.38 15.57 -26.95
N LEU A 362 -7.77 15.53 -25.76
CA LEU A 362 -7.12 14.34 -25.21
C LEU A 362 -8.07 13.49 -24.33
N ALA A 363 -9.27 13.97 -24.03
CA ALA A 363 -10.20 13.30 -23.12
C ALA A 363 -10.58 11.88 -23.58
N SER A 364 -10.61 11.63 -24.90
CA SER A 364 -10.91 10.29 -25.46
C SER A 364 -9.84 9.23 -25.16
N SER A 365 -8.66 9.62 -24.65
CA SER A 365 -7.59 8.70 -24.26
C SER A 365 -7.67 8.24 -22.81
N ILE A 366 -8.54 8.84 -22.01
CA ILE A 366 -8.79 8.44 -20.61
C ILE A 366 -9.55 7.12 -20.58
N GLN A 367 -9.09 6.20 -19.75
CA GLN A 367 -9.73 4.90 -19.54
C GLN A 367 -10.25 4.78 -18.11
N ILE A 368 -11.33 4.01 -17.95
CA ILE A 368 -11.73 3.52 -16.62
C ILE A 368 -10.58 2.64 -16.13
N GLY A 369 -10.15 2.82 -14.88
CA GLY A 369 -8.92 2.19 -14.38
C GLY A 369 -7.70 3.09 -14.31
N ASP A 370 -7.71 4.23 -15.02
CA ASP A 370 -6.61 5.18 -14.93
C ASP A 370 -6.56 5.82 -13.53
N LEU A 371 -5.34 6.05 -13.05
CA LEU A 371 -5.09 6.57 -11.72
C LEU A 371 -4.89 8.08 -11.75
N THR A 372 -5.23 8.72 -10.64
CA THR A 372 -5.03 10.15 -10.44
C THR A 372 -4.23 10.41 -9.19
N THR A 373 -3.49 11.51 -9.16
CA THR A 373 -2.88 12.03 -7.93
C THR A 373 -3.16 13.51 -7.81
N LYS A 374 -3.34 13.98 -6.57
CA LYS A 374 -3.47 15.41 -6.32
C LYS A 374 -2.23 16.15 -6.81
N GLY A 375 -2.44 17.09 -7.72
CA GLY A 375 -1.42 18.05 -8.12
C GLY A 375 -1.06 18.93 -6.93
N THR A 376 0.23 18.96 -6.58
CA THR A 376 0.75 20.05 -5.76
C THR A 376 1.32 21.10 -6.69
N GLN A 377 0.78 22.31 -6.61
CA GLN A 377 1.36 23.52 -7.21
C GLN A 377 2.73 23.80 -6.59
#